data_AF-A0A3M1T8V5-F1
#
_entry.id   AF-A0A3M1T8V5-F1
#
_cell.length_a   1.000
_cell.length_b   1.000
_cell.length_c   1.000
_cell.angle_alpha   90.00
_cell.angle_beta   90.00
_cell.angle_gamma   90.00
#
_symmetry.space_group_name_H-M   'P 1'
#
loop_
_entity.id
_entity.type
_entity.pdbx_description
1 polymer ?
#
loop_
_entity_poly.entity_id
_entity_poly.type
_entity_poly.pdbx_seq_one_letter_code
_entity_poly.pdbx_strand_id
1 'polypeptide(L)' 'PYILVVGDKEVERGGASVRLRGGKDEGFLTTEVLVERLVGEAAPPELGVPPSGPADLPPSLDLDA' A
#
# COMPACT_ATOMS: atom_id res chain seq x y z
N PRO A 1 10.96 -1.86 -5.86
CA PRO A 1 11.13 -3.11 -6.66
C PRO A 1 10.14 -3.24 -7.84
N TYR A 2 8.91 -2.75 -7.68
CA TYR A 2 7.83 -2.88 -8.65
C TYR A 2 7.70 -1.69 -9.61
N ILE A 3 7.06 -1.94 -10.73
CA ILE A 3 6.50 -1.01 -11.71
C ILE A 3 5.02 -1.38 -11.81
N LEU A 4 4.15 -0.46 -11.43
CA LEU A 4 2.70 -0.63 -11.51
C LEU A 4 2.20 0.11 -12.74
N VAL A 5 1.47 -0.60 -13.60
CA VAL A 5 0.80 -0.03 -14.77
C VAL A 5 -0.68 0.04 -14.47
N VAL A 6 -1.23 1.25 -14.49
CA VAL A 6 -2.64 1.54 -14.23
C VAL A 6 -3.17 2.38 -15.39
N GLY A 7 -3.99 1.76 -16.23
CA GLY A 7 -4.82 2.44 -17.21
C GLY A 7 -6.30 2.14 -16.99
N ASP A 8 -7.14 2.56 -17.95
CA ASP A 8 -8.60 2.44 -17.83
C ASP A 8 -9.04 1.00 -17.58
N LYS A 9 -8.42 0.03 -18.26
CA LYS A 9 -8.73 -1.41 -18.11
C LYS A 9 -8.38 -1.95 -16.72
N GLU A 10 -7.29 -1.48 -16.12
CA GLU A 10 -6.89 -1.91 -14.80
C GLU A 10 -7.80 -1.33 -13.72
N VAL A 11 -8.25 -0.09 -13.90
CA VAL A 11 -9.23 0.56 -13.03
C VAL A 11 -10.58 -0.16 -13.09
N GLU A 12 -11.09 -0.45 -14.29
CA GLU A 12 -12.34 -1.21 -14.48
C GLU A 12 -12.29 -2.60 -13.79
N ARG A 13 -11.11 -3.21 -13.75
CA ARG A 13 -10.87 -4.53 -13.15
C ARG A 13 -10.49 -4.47 -11.67
N GLY A 14 -10.30 -3.28 -11.08
CA GLY A 14 -9.95 -3.10 -9.68
C GLY A 14 -8.53 -3.52 -9.30
N GLY A 15 -7.53 -3.15 -10.09
CA GLY A 15 -6.15 -3.54 -9.81
C GLY A 15 -5.08 -2.82 -10.63
N ALA A 16 -3.93 -3.47 -10.79
CA ALA A 16 -2.82 -2.98 -11.60
C ALA A 16 -2.05 -4.14 -12.24
N SER A 17 -1.46 -3.89 -13.41
CA SER A 17 -0.48 -4.80 -13.99
C SER A 17 0.90 -4.55 -13.37
N VAL A 18 1.55 -5.62 -12.90
CA VAL A 18 2.75 -5.55 -12.07
C VAL A 18 3.95 -6.08 -12.83
N ARG A 19 4.98 -5.23 -12.96
CA ARG A 19 6.25 -5.61 -13.55
C ARG A 19 7.36 -5.38 -12.55
N LEU A 20 8.31 -6.29 -12.43
CA LEU A 20 9.49 -6.11 -11.60
C LEU A 20 10.52 -5.28 -12.37
N ARG A 21 11.30 -4.46 -11.64
CA ARG A 21 12.43 -3.71 -12.22
C ARG A 21 13.45 -4.64 -12.91
N GLY A 22 13.54 -5.91 -12.50
CA GLY A 22 14.37 -6.94 -13.14
C GLY A 22 13.83 -7.49 -14.47
N GLY A 23 12.74 -6.92 -15.00
CA GLY A 23 12.17 -7.31 -16.30
C GLY A 23 11.15 -8.46 -16.25
N LYS A 24 10.95 -9.10 -15.08
CA LYS A 24 9.89 -10.09 -14.88
C LYS A 24 8.52 -9.42 -14.87
N ASP A 25 7.57 -9.98 -15.60
CA ASP A 25 6.17 -9.54 -15.59
C ASP A 25 5.36 -10.50 -14.72
N GLU A 26 4.64 -9.96 -13.74
CA GLU A 26 3.72 -10.71 -12.85
C GLU A 26 2.27 -10.59 -13.32
N GLY A 27 1.99 -9.76 -14.33
CA GLY A 27 0.65 -9.55 -14.85
C GLY A 27 -0.28 -8.79 -13.89
N PHE A 28 -1.59 -8.95 -14.09
CA PHE A 28 -2.60 -8.22 -13.33
C PHE A 28 -2.79 -8.78 -11.92
N LEU A 29 -2.71 -7.92 -10.91
CA LEU A 29 -3.10 -8.21 -9.52
C LEU A 29 -4.18 -7.22 -9.07
N THR A 30 -5.11 -7.68 -8.24
CA THR A 30 -6.11 -6.80 -7.63
C THR A 30 -5.47 -5.88 -6.62
N THR A 31 -6.14 -4.76 -6.32
CA THR A 31 -5.66 -3.79 -5.34
C THR A 31 -5.48 -4.42 -3.96
N GLU A 32 -6.36 -5.33 -3.54
CA GLU A 32 -6.28 -5.98 -2.22
C GLU A 32 -5.00 -6.83 -2.10
N VAL A 33 -4.72 -7.65 -3.11
CA VAL A 33 -3.52 -8.50 -3.15
C VAL A 33 -2.25 -7.65 -3.17
N LEU A 34 -2.27 -6.53 -3.91
CA LEU A 34 -1.16 -5.59 -3.96
C LEU A 34 -0.88 -4.95 -2.60
N VAL A 35 -1.92 -4.50 -1.89
CA VAL A 35 -1.78 -3.89 -0.57
C VAL A 35 -1.20 -4.90 0.42
N GLU A 36 -1.73 -6.12 0.47
CA GLU A 36 -1.24 -7.17 1.37
C GLU A 36 0.26 -7.44 1.15
N ARG A 37 0.68 -7.59 -0.11
CA ARG A 37 2.08 -7.82 -0.46
C ARG A 37 2.97 -6.64 -0.09
N LEU A 38 2.58 -5.42 -0.47
CA LEU A 38 3.39 -4.23 -0.24
C LEU A 38 3.54 -3.93 1.26
N VAL A 39 2.50 -4.15 2.05
CA VAL A 39 2.57 -3.99 3.51
C VAL A 39 3.51 -5.03 4.12
N GLY A 40 3.40 -6.29 3.70
CA GLY A 40 4.31 -7.35 4.17
C GLY A 40 5.78 -7.10 3.83
N GLU A 41 6.06 -6.50 2.67
CA GLU A 41 7.42 -6.20 2.21
C GLU A 41 7.99 -4.88 2.76
N ALA A 42 7.15 -3.87 2.96
CA ALA A 42 7.56 -2.55 3.43
C ALA A 42 7.72 -2.48 4.94
N ALA A 43 7.26 -3.50 5.67
CA ALA A 43 7.47 -3.60 7.12
C ALA A 43 8.97 -3.42 7.42
N PRO A 44 9.34 -2.40 8.23
CA PRO A 44 10.72 -2.30 8.70
C PRO A 44 11.12 -3.60 9.38
N PRO A 45 12.39 -4.04 9.30
CA PRO A 45 12.85 -5.11 10.18
C PRO A 45 12.55 -4.66 11.62
N GLU A 46 11.64 -5.38 12.28
CA GLU A 46 11.04 -5.12 13.60
C GLU A 46 11.97 -4.32 14.52
N LEU A 47 11.88 -3.00 14.45
CA LEU A 47 12.51 -2.10 15.40
C LEU A 47 11.45 -1.68 16.41
N GLY A 48 10.71 -2.66 16.96
CA GLY A 48 9.80 -2.49 18.10
C GLY A 48 8.75 -1.37 18.00
N VAL A 49 8.40 -0.88 16.81
CA VAL A 49 7.35 0.14 16.65
C VAL A 49 5.99 -0.56 16.58
N PRO A 50 5.07 -0.35 17.54
CA PRO A 50 3.75 -0.95 17.45
C PRO A 50 3.00 -0.40 16.22
N PRO A 51 2.06 -1.18 15.65
CA PRO A 51 1.29 -0.74 14.50
C PRO A 51 0.47 0.50 14.88
N SER A 52 0.79 1.64 14.27
CA SER A 52 0.01 2.86 14.37
C SER A 52 -1.33 2.67 13.65
N GLY A 53 -2.28 2.08 14.37
CA GLY A 53 -3.72 2.19 14.09
C GLY A 53 -4.24 3.61 14.41
N PRO A 54 -5.55 3.86 14.32
CA PRO A 54 -6.15 5.22 14.28
C PRO A 54 -6.09 6.01 15.61
N ALA A 55 -5.19 5.65 16.53
CA ALA A 55 -5.00 6.31 17.81
C ALA A 55 -4.18 7.61 17.74
N ASP A 56 -3.68 7.99 16.56
CA ASP A 56 -2.82 9.18 16.37
C ASP A 56 -3.58 10.43 15.91
N LEU A 57 -4.91 10.46 16.08
CA LEU A 57 -5.62 11.74 16.10
C LEU A 57 -5.29 12.41 17.44
N PRO A 58 -4.59 13.56 17.47
CA PRO A 58 -4.50 14.32 18.71
C PRO A 58 -5.94 14.59 19.19
N PRO A 59 -6.22 14.52 20.51
CA PRO A 59 -7.51 14.99 21.00
C PRO A 59 -7.68 16.42 20.49
N SER A 60 -8.84 16.68 19.88
CA SER A 60 -9.24 17.99 19.38
C SER A 60 -8.74 19.05 20.36
N LEU A 61 -7.87 19.94 19.89
CA LEU A 61 -7.42 21.08 20.67
C LEU A 61 -8.67 21.87 21.04
N ASP A 62 -9.13 21.76 22.29
CA ASP A 62 -10.22 22.58 22.82
C ASP A 62 -9.77 24.03 22.75
N LEU A 63 -10.18 24.72 21.68
CA LEU A 63 -9.95 26.13 21.46
C LEU A 63 -11.15 26.91 22.03
N ASP A 64 -11.38 26.79 23.34
CA ASP A 64 -12.34 27.61 24.08
C ASP A 64 -11.92 27.72 25.55
N ALA A 65 -11.32 28.87 25.91
CA ALA A 65 -11.50 29.65 27.16
C ALA A 65 -10.34 30.65 27.36
#